data_AF-A0A2A9NLI8-F1
#
_entry.id   AF-A0A2A9NLI8-F1
#
_cell.length_a   1.000
_cell.length_b   1.000
_cell.length_c   1.000
_cell.angle_alpha   90.00
_cell.angle_beta   90.00
_cell.angle_gamma   90.00
#
_symmetry.space_group_name_H-M   'P 1'
#
loop_
_entity.id
_entity.type
_entity.pdbx_description
1 polymer ?
#
loop_
_entity_poly.entity_id
_entity_poly.type
_entity_poly.pdbx_seq_one_letter_code
_entity_poly.pdbx_strand_id
1 'polypeptide(L)'
;VYDHLLTLHLEVKHIWSRRLNVVVALYYFMRYFTYVEFILIDYRLSFLFKFVRNEHSPLLHARPLQTICVLMLTIAILALKVWAIWERDRRLTYALPIMFATITFASLVNLAFFLKSLQCKRNSNLTLARHATEQKLFAIDILPNHVVLGCLLESVSNKLSLSWMCFMLCDTTVFVLLLVRTQVL
;
A
#
# COMPACT_ATOMS: atom_id res chain seq x y z
N VAL A 1 -12.11 -2.17 -16.41
CA VAL A 1 -11.99 -2.72 -17.79
C VAL A 1 -13.19 -2.34 -18.66
N TYR A 2 -14.44 -2.58 -18.25
CA TYR A 2 -15.63 -2.22 -19.04
C TYR A 2 -15.72 -0.72 -19.37
N ASP A 3 -15.60 0.13 -18.35
CA ASP A 3 -15.54 1.60 -18.50
C ASP A 3 -14.42 2.05 -19.44
N HIS A 4 -13.32 1.30 -19.46
CA HIS A 4 -12.17 1.55 -20.31
C HIS A 4 -12.49 1.39 -21.80
N LEU A 5 -13.21 0.32 -22.14
CA LEU A 5 -13.59 0.03 -23.53
C LEU A 5 -14.58 1.08 -24.04
N LEU A 6 -15.45 1.58 -23.16
CA LEU A 6 -16.44 2.60 -23.49
C LEU A 6 -15.79 3.96 -23.77
N THR A 7 -14.80 4.37 -22.97
CA THR A 7 -14.13 5.67 -23.17
C THR A 7 -13.02 5.65 -24.21
N LEU A 8 -12.50 4.47 -24.58
CA LEU A 8 -11.34 4.34 -25.48
C LEU A 8 -11.57 4.99 -26.85
N HIS A 9 -12.79 4.88 -27.40
CA HIS A 9 -13.11 5.52 -28.68
C HIS A 9 -12.99 7.05 -28.63
N LEU A 10 -13.45 7.66 -27.52
CA LEU A 10 -13.34 9.10 -27.29
C LEU A 10 -11.89 9.54 -27.08
N GLU A 11 -11.09 8.73 -26.39
CA GLU A 11 -9.68 9.01 -26.11
C GLU A 11 -8.80 8.95 -27.34
N VAL A 12 -8.97 7.94 -28.18
CA VAL A 12 -8.23 7.83 -29.44
C VAL A 12 -8.53 9.05 -30.33
N LYS A 13 -9.79 9.49 -30.36
CA LYS A 13 -10.18 10.65 -31.17
C LYS A 13 -9.64 11.98 -30.63
N HIS A 14 -9.68 12.22 -29.31
CA HIS A 14 -9.38 13.53 -28.73
C HIS A 14 -8.00 13.66 -28.09
N ILE A 15 -7.46 12.57 -27.55
CA ILE A 15 -6.23 12.57 -26.75
C ILE A 15 -5.04 12.13 -27.60
N TRP A 16 -5.19 11.11 -28.45
CA TRP A 16 -4.08 10.56 -29.23
C TRP A 16 -3.67 11.46 -30.41
N SER A 17 -4.60 12.25 -30.95
CA SER A 17 -4.31 13.18 -32.06
C SER A 17 -3.64 14.49 -31.59
N ARG A 18 -3.64 14.77 -30.28
CA ARG A 18 -3.15 16.04 -29.73
C ARG A 18 -1.68 15.92 -29.28
N ARG A 19 -0.91 17.01 -29.40
CA ARG A 19 0.47 17.06 -28.87
C ARG A 19 0.48 16.76 -27.37
N LEU A 20 1.48 16.01 -26.91
CA LEU A 20 1.67 15.66 -25.50
C LEU A 20 1.77 16.93 -24.66
N ASN A 21 0.70 17.21 -23.92
CA ASN A 21 0.63 18.30 -22.95
C ASN A 21 0.70 17.73 -21.53
N VAL A 22 1.05 18.53 -20.53
CA VAL A 22 1.18 18.08 -19.12
C VAL A 22 -0.10 17.41 -18.64
N VAL A 23 -1.26 17.93 -19.03
CA VAL A 23 -2.58 17.35 -18.71
C VAL A 23 -2.76 15.97 -19.33
N VAL A 24 -2.31 15.78 -20.57
CA VAL A 24 -2.39 14.48 -21.28
C VAL A 24 -1.43 13.47 -20.66
N ALA A 25 -0.20 13.88 -20.34
CA ALA A 25 0.76 13.03 -19.65
C ALA A 25 0.24 12.59 -18.26
N LEU A 26 -0.34 13.51 -17.50
CA LEU A 26 -0.95 13.21 -16.20
C LEU A 26 -2.15 12.26 -16.35
N TYR A 27 -2.97 12.44 -17.39
CA TYR A 27 -4.08 11.55 -17.71
C TYR A 27 -3.59 10.12 -17.98
N TYR A 28 -2.58 9.95 -18.84
CA TYR A 28 -1.97 8.64 -19.10
C TYR A 28 -1.38 8.04 -17.82
N PHE A 29 -0.63 8.82 -17.06
CA PHE A 29 -0.02 8.34 -15.81
C PHE A 29 -1.09 7.79 -14.86
N MET A 30 -2.14 8.56 -14.58
CA MET A 30 -3.24 8.16 -13.69
C MET A 30 -3.96 6.90 -14.16
N ARG A 31 -4.19 6.79 -15.47
CA ARG A 31 -5.01 5.75 -16.07
C ARG A 31 -4.27 4.41 -16.14
N TYR A 32 -3.00 4.44 -16.54
CA TYR A 32 -2.20 3.22 -16.70
C TYR A 32 -1.56 2.76 -15.39
N PHE A 33 -1.34 3.67 -14.44
CA PHE A 33 -0.79 3.33 -13.13
C PHE A 33 -1.66 2.33 -12.36
N THR A 34 -2.99 2.45 -12.42
CA THR A 34 -3.92 1.50 -11.77
C THR A 34 -3.72 0.07 -12.28
N TYR A 35 -3.39 -0.12 -13.56
CA TYR A 35 -3.11 -1.46 -14.10
C TYR A 35 -1.76 -1.99 -13.64
N VAL A 36 -0.74 -1.13 -13.57
CA VAL A 36 0.58 -1.49 -13.03
C VAL A 36 0.44 -1.95 -11.58
N GLU A 37 -0.33 -1.22 -10.77
CA GLU A 37 -0.63 -1.60 -9.39
C GLU A 37 -1.31 -2.95 -9.30
N PHE A 38 -2.31 -3.20 -10.14
CA PHE A 38 -3.04 -4.46 -10.15
C PHE A 38 -2.13 -5.65 -10.52
N ILE A 39 -1.28 -5.49 -11.55
CA ILE A 39 -0.29 -6.51 -11.95
C ILE A 39 0.72 -6.75 -10.83
N LEU A 40 1.19 -5.69 -10.18
CA LEU A 40 2.13 -5.82 -9.07
C LEU A 40 1.49 -6.53 -7.86
N ILE A 41 0.21 -6.28 -7.57
CA ILE A 41 -0.51 -6.97 -6.50
C ILE A 41 -0.69 -8.45 -6.84
N ASP A 42 -1.10 -8.77 -8.07
CA ASP A 42 -1.31 -10.15 -8.52
C ASP A 42 0.01 -10.95 -8.53
N TYR A 43 1.09 -10.35 -9.03
CA TYR A 43 2.43 -10.94 -8.97
C TYR A 43 2.86 -11.19 -7.52
N ARG A 44 2.58 -10.24 -6.62
CA ARG A 44 2.88 -10.36 -5.19
C ARG A 44 2.09 -11.50 -4.54
N LEU A 45 0.79 -11.60 -4.81
CA LEU A 45 -0.07 -12.65 -4.25
C LEU A 45 0.40 -14.04 -4.74
N SER A 46 0.64 -14.17 -6.04
CA SER A 46 1.15 -15.38 -6.67
C SER A 46 2.53 -15.80 -6.14
N PHE A 47 3.41 -14.84 -5.88
CA PHE A 47 4.74 -15.10 -5.33
C PHE A 47 4.71 -15.41 -3.83
N LEU A 48 3.79 -14.80 -3.08
CA LEU A 48 3.62 -15.02 -1.64
C LEU A 48 3.20 -16.45 -1.35
N PHE A 49 2.28 -17.03 -2.13
CA PHE A 49 1.91 -18.45 -2.03
C PHE A 49 3.06 -19.42 -2.32
N LYS A 50 3.97 -19.06 -3.23
CA LYS A 50 5.11 -19.92 -3.59
C LYS A 50 6.27 -19.87 -2.59
N PHE A 51 6.46 -18.76 -1.88
CA PHE A 51 7.69 -18.50 -1.11
C PHE A 51 7.57 -18.64 0.41
N VAL A 52 6.40 -18.98 0.97
CA VAL A 52 6.24 -19.32 2.41
C VAL A 52 7.14 -20.49 2.86
N ARG A 53 7.80 -21.19 1.92
CA ARG A 53 8.66 -22.33 2.18
C ARG A 53 10.14 -22.01 2.48
N ASN A 54 10.65 -20.82 2.16
CA ASN A 54 12.09 -20.51 2.32
C ASN A 54 12.32 -19.37 3.32
N GLU A 55 12.64 -19.72 4.56
CA GLU A 55 12.64 -18.83 5.73
C GLU A 55 13.82 -17.86 5.86
N HIS A 56 14.83 -17.87 4.99
CA HIS A 56 16.05 -17.11 5.23
C HIS A 56 16.47 -16.25 4.04
N SER A 57 15.71 -15.19 3.75
CA SER A 57 16.16 -14.16 2.81
C SER A 57 15.81 -12.73 3.25
N PRO A 58 16.66 -11.74 2.93
CA PRO A 58 16.41 -10.31 3.19
C PRO A 58 15.14 -9.77 2.47
N LEU A 59 14.51 -10.58 1.62
CA LEU A 59 13.23 -10.26 0.98
C LEU A 59 12.11 -9.99 1.99
N LEU A 60 12.17 -10.52 3.22
CA LEU A 60 11.14 -10.26 4.23
C LEU A 60 11.10 -8.77 4.64
N HIS A 61 12.26 -8.11 4.67
CA HIS A 61 12.36 -6.67 5.01
C HIS A 61 11.97 -5.77 3.82
N ALA A 62 12.18 -6.23 2.58
CA ALA A 62 11.86 -5.46 1.37
C ALA A 62 10.34 -5.36 1.12
N ARG A 63 9.55 -6.34 1.58
CA ARG A 63 8.10 -6.42 1.36
C ARG A 63 7.31 -5.25 1.95
N PRO A 64 7.42 -4.92 3.26
CA PRO A 64 6.64 -3.82 3.82
C PRO A 64 7.07 -2.46 3.26
N LEU A 65 8.34 -2.30 2.87
CA LEU A 65 8.83 -1.09 2.21
C LEU A 65 8.16 -0.88 0.85
N GLN A 66 8.06 -1.93 0.03
CA GLN A 66 7.42 -1.87 -1.28
C GLN A 66 5.94 -1.46 -1.19
N THR A 67 5.19 -2.01 -0.23
CA THR A 67 3.77 -1.65 -0.03
C THR A 67 3.61 -0.18 0.35
N ILE A 68 4.52 0.35 1.16
CA ILE A 68 4.49 1.77 1.53
C ILE A 68 4.81 2.64 0.31
N CYS A 69 5.82 2.30 -0.50
CA CYS A 69 6.14 3.06 -1.72
C CYS A 69 4.93 3.18 -2.68
N VAL A 70 4.23 2.06 -2.89
CA VAL A 70 3.00 1.99 -3.69
C VAL A 70 1.90 2.90 -3.12
N LEU A 71 1.71 2.84 -1.81
CA LEU A 71 0.73 3.65 -1.10
C LEU A 71 1.05 5.15 -1.25
N MET A 72 2.32 5.53 -1.06
CA MET A 72 2.79 6.91 -1.23
C MET A 72 2.55 7.41 -2.66
N LEU A 73 2.83 6.56 -3.66
CA LEU A 73 2.62 6.90 -5.06
C LEU A 73 1.14 7.13 -5.37
N THR A 74 0.27 6.30 -4.80
CA THR A 74 -1.20 6.43 -4.94
C THR A 74 -1.71 7.75 -4.33
N ILE A 75 -1.26 8.13 -3.13
CA ILE A 75 -1.63 9.41 -2.52
C ILE A 75 -1.09 10.58 -3.36
N ALA A 76 0.17 10.52 -3.82
CA ALA A 76 0.78 11.58 -4.62
C ALA A 76 -0.01 11.83 -5.92
N ILE A 77 -0.51 10.75 -6.51
CA ILE A 77 -1.40 10.76 -7.67
C ILE A 77 -2.74 11.44 -7.33
N LEU A 78 -3.40 11.05 -6.23
CA LEU A 78 -4.65 11.71 -5.80
C LEU A 78 -4.44 13.20 -5.52
N ALA A 79 -3.31 13.55 -4.90
CA ALA A 79 -2.90 14.92 -4.65
C ALA A 79 -2.69 15.72 -5.95
N LEU A 80 -2.02 15.14 -6.96
CA LEU A 80 -1.86 15.76 -8.28
C LEU A 80 -3.21 16.02 -8.97
N LYS A 81 -4.18 15.11 -8.81
CA LYS A 81 -5.55 15.27 -9.32
C LYS A 81 -6.23 16.48 -8.70
N VAL A 82 -6.22 16.58 -7.37
CA VAL A 82 -6.76 17.74 -6.64
C VAL A 82 -6.11 19.03 -7.11
N TRP A 83 -4.78 19.03 -7.21
CA TRP A 83 -4.02 20.20 -7.61
C TRP A 83 -4.37 20.69 -9.02
N ALA A 84 -4.55 19.76 -9.97
CA ALA A 84 -4.93 20.08 -11.34
C ALA A 84 -6.37 20.65 -11.44
N ILE A 85 -7.28 20.14 -10.60
CA ILE A 85 -8.69 20.56 -10.57
C ILE A 85 -8.87 21.97 -9.97
N TRP A 86 -7.98 22.37 -9.07
CA TRP A 86 -8.04 23.67 -8.39
C TRP A 86 -7.33 24.82 -9.12
N GLU A 87 -7.14 24.68 -10.44
CA GLU A 87 -6.54 25.71 -11.31
C GLU A 87 -5.27 26.35 -10.74
N ARG A 88 -4.45 25.55 -10.02
CA ARG A 88 -3.15 25.97 -9.49
C ARG A 88 -3.24 27.08 -8.42
N ASP A 89 -4.22 27.01 -7.53
CA ASP A 89 -4.24 27.88 -6.35
C ASP A 89 -2.95 27.73 -5.53
N ARG A 90 -2.27 28.87 -5.27
CA ARG A 90 -0.96 28.87 -4.57
C ARG A 90 -1.04 28.28 -3.16
N ARG A 91 -2.14 28.52 -2.45
CA ARG A 91 -2.35 27.98 -1.09
C ARG A 91 -2.39 26.45 -1.08
N LEU A 92 -3.11 25.87 -2.03
CA LEU A 92 -3.27 24.42 -2.15
C LEU A 92 -1.95 23.76 -2.60
N THR A 93 -1.19 24.46 -3.45
CA THR A 93 0.13 24.01 -3.93
C THR A 93 1.12 23.78 -2.78
N TYR A 94 1.06 24.58 -1.70
CA TYR A 94 1.92 24.38 -0.53
C TYR A 94 1.29 23.46 0.53
N ALA A 95 -0.03 23.54 0.74
CA ALA A 95 -0.71 22.74 1.77
C ALA A 95 -0.64 21.22 1.49
N LEU A 96 -0.85 20.81 0.24
CA LEU A 96 -0.84 19.40 -0.16
C LEU A 96 0.50 18.68 0.11
N PRO A 97 1.66 19.18 -0.35
CA PRO A 97 2.93 18.50 -0.12
C PRO A 97 3.34 18.52 1.36
N ILE A 98 2.94 19.55 2.13
CA ILE A 98 3.17 19.59 3.57
C ILE A 98 2.39 18.46 4.25
N MET A 99 1.10 18.34 3.97
CA MET A 99 0.29 17.23 4.50
C MET A 99 0.87 15.88 4.09
N PHE A 100 1.20 15.71 2.81
CA PHE A 100 1.83 14.50 2.30
C PHE A 100 3.13 14.14 3.03
N ALA A 101 4.04 15.12 3.21
CA ALA A 101 5.31 14.92 3.89
C ALA A 101 5.11 14.48 5.35
N THR A 102 4.16 15.10 6.08
CA THR A 102 3.89 14.73 7.48
C THR A 102 3.38 13.30 7.61
N ILE A 103 2.48 12.86 6.72
CA ILE A 103 1.96 11.49 6.69
C ILE A 103 3.06 10.50 6.32
N THR A 104 3.89 10.83 5.33
CA THR A 104 5.04 10.01 4.91
C THR A 104 6.01 9.80 6.07
N PHE A 105 6.32 10.87 6.79
CA PHE A 105 7.25 10.82 7.90
C PHE A 105 6.70 9.93 9.03
N ALA A 106 5.43 10.12 9.39
CA ALA A 106 4.76 9.30 10.39
C ALA A 106 4.73 7.80 10.00
N SER A 107 4.43 7.49 8.73
CA SER A 107 4.37 6.11 8.25
C SER A 107 5.74 5.43 8.23
N LEU A 108 6.81 6.15 7.86
CA LEU A 108 8.18 5.65 7.91
C LEU A 108 8.64 5.33 9.34
N VAL A 109 8.32 6.21 10.31
CA VAL A 109 8.64 5.97 11.72
C VAL A 109 7.90 4.74 12.25
N ASN A 110 6.62 4.59 11.92
CA ASN A 110 5.84 3.42 12.29
C ASN A 110 6.37 2.14 11.65
N LEU A 111 6.77 2.19 10.38
CA LEU A 111 7.41 1.07 9.70
C LEU A 111 8.72 0.67 10.38
N ALA A 112 9.58 1.63 10.72
CA ALA A 112 10.85 1.35 11.39
C ALA A 112 10.63 0.68 12.76
N PHE A 113 9.61 1.11 13.50
CA PHE A 113 9.23 0.49 14.77
C PHE A 113 8.66 -0.93 14.56
N PHE A 114 7.81 -1.11 13.55
CA PHE A 114 7.24 -2.39 13.19
C PHE A 114 8.32 -3.40 12.77
N LEU A 115 9.27 -2.99 11.93
CA LEU A 115 10.42 -3.81 11.52
C LEU A 115 11.29 -4.22 12.71
N LYS A 116 11.45 -3.36 13.73
CA LYS A 116 12.12 -3.74 14.98
C LYS A 116 11.32 -4.77 15.79
N SER A 117 9.99 -4.62 15.84
CA SER A 117 9.11 -5.57 16.53
C SER A 117 9.02 -6.94 15.83
N LEU A 118 9.30 -6.99 14.52
CA LEU A 118 9.33 -8.22 13.72
C LEU A 118 10.60 -9.05 13.90
N GLN A 119 11.50 -8.69 14.83
CA GLN A 119 12.66 -9.53 15.13
C GLN A 119 12.19 -10.89 15.65
N CYS A 120 12.17 -11.84 14.72
CA CYS A 120 11.76 -13.21 14.92
C CYS A 120 12.69 -13.83 15.98
N LYS A 121 12.18 -14.00 17.20
CA LYS A 121 12.93 -14.67 18.27
C LYS A 121 13.04 -16.15 17.90
N ARG A 122 14.15 -16.53 17.24
CA ARG A 122 14.50 -17.92 16.97
C ARG A 122 14.61 -18.65 18.29
N ASN A 123 13.58 -19.42 18.65
CA ASN A 123 13.59 -20.21 19.87
C ASN A 123 14.56 -21.38 19.66
N SER A 124 15.83 -21.21 20.06
CA SER A 124 16.90 -22.20 19.95
C SER A 124 16.65 -23.48 20.77
N ASN A 125 15.57 -23.51 21.55
CA ASN A 125 15.25 -24.63 22.44
C ASN A 125 14.32 -25.67 21.79
N LEU A 126 13.85 -25.46 20.55
CA LEU A 126 12.96 -26.42 19.87
C LEU A 126 13.68 -27.63 19.26
N THR A 127 15.00 -27.72 19.36
CA THR A 127 15.74 -28.98 19.10
C THR A 127 15.74 -29.90 20.31
N LEU A 128 15.44 -29.41 21.51
CA LEU A 128 15.42 -30.22 22.74
C LEU A 128 14.00 -30.66 23.15
N ALA A 129 12.95 -30.02 22.62
CA ALA A 129 11.56 -30.33 22.93
C ALA A 129 10.92 -31.43 22.07
N ARG A 130 11.70 -32.17 21.25
CA ARG A 130 11.18 -33.37 20.56
C ARG A 130 11.03 -34.58 21.50
N HIS A 131 11.47 -34.47 22.75
CA HIS A 131 11.42 -35.56 23.74
C HIS A 131 10.53 -35.31 24.97
N ALA A 132 9.87 -34.16 25.11
CA ALA A 132 9.05 -33.86 26.27
C ALA A 132 7.58 -33.63 25.85
N THR A 133 6.85 -34.75 25.79
CA THR A 133 5.50 -34.94 26.34
C THR A 133 4.61 -33.71 26.53
N GLU A 134 3.46 -33.79 25.86
CA GLU A 134 2.10 -33.44 26.31
C GLU A 134 1.80 -32.10 27.00
N GLN A 135 0.64 -31.55 26.61
CA GLN A 135 -0.23 -30.71 27.43
C GLN A 135 0.01 -29.17 27.41
N LYS A 136 -0.61 -28.49 26.43
CA LYS A 136 -1.77 -27.57 26.63
C LYS A 136 -2.04 -26.70 25.37
N LEU A 137 -2.92 -27.23 24.52
CA LEU A 137 -4.15 -26.62 24.01
C LEU A 137 -4.20 -25.08 23.87
N PHE A 138 -3.83 -24.56 22.70
CA PHE A 138 -4.63 -23.57 21.94
C PHE A 138 -4.11 -23.50 20.49
N ALA A 139 -4.29 -24.59 19.75
CA ALA A 139 -4.08 -24.60 18.30
C ALA A 139 -5.44 -24.37 17.63
N ILE A 140 -5.54 -23.28 16.87
CA ILE A 140 -6.61 -23.13 15.88
C ILE A 140 -6.32 -24.18 14.81
N ASP A 141 -7.09 -25.27 14.83
CA ASP A 141 -6.98 -26.39 13.88
C ASP A 141 -7.31 -25.91 12.46
N ILE A 142 -6.27 -25.57 11.69
CA ILE A 142 -6.32 -25.53 10.24
C ILE A 142 -5.19 -26.44 9.73
N LEU A 143 -5.57 -27.70 9.47
CA LEU A 143 -4.88 -28.70 8.64
C LEU A 143 -3.65 -29.44 9.26
N PRO A 144 -3.71 -30.78 9.41
CA PRO A 144 -2.66 -31.58 10.04
C PRO A 144 -1.58 -31.94 9.01
N ASN A 145 -0.61 -31.05 8.79
CA ASN A 145 0.77 -31.37 8.33
C ASN A 145 1.60 -30.14 7.94
N HIS A 146 1.09 -28.92 8.08
CA HIS A 146 1.89 -27.72 7.89
C HIS A 146 2.36 -27.15 9.22
N VAL A 147 3.58 -27.53 9.62
CA VAL A 147 4.32 -26.79 10.64
C VAL A 147 4.65 -25.42 10.03
N VAL A 148 3.78 -24.44 10.28
CA VAL A 148 4.05 -23.04 9.90
C VAL A 148 5.07 -22.52 10.90
N LEU A 149 6.34 -22.63 10.54
CA LEU A 149 7.40 -21.88 11.20
C LEU A 149 7.18 -20.41 10.79
N GLY A 150 6.47 -19.68 11.65
CA GLY A 150 6.05 -18.31 11.40
C GLY A 150 6.54 -17.40 12.51
N CYS A 151 7.02 -16.21 12.14
CA CYS A 151 7.25 -15.14 13.10
C CYS A 151 5.90 -14.69 13.64
N LEU A 152 5.54 -15.17 14.84
CA LEU A 152 4.29 -14.77 15.47
C LEU A 152 4.37 -13.28 15.82
N LEU A 153 3.39 -12.51 15.36
CA LEU A 153 3.29 -11.09 15.63
C LEU A 153 2.89 -10.91 17.11
N GLU A 154 3.87 -10.90 18.01
CA GLU A 154 3.63 -11.00 19.46
C GLU A 154 2.91 -9.78 20.04
N SER A 155 2.94 -8.63 19.34
CA SER A 155 2.03 -7.53 19.63
C SER A 155 1.68 -6.74 18.36
N VAL A 156 0.38 -6.70 18.03
CA VAL A 156 -0.16 -5.69 17.12
C VAL A 156 -0.15 -4.38 17.89
N SER A 157 0.90 -3.60 17.70
CA SER A 157 1.06 -2.30 18.35
C SER A 157 -0.09 -1.37 17.98
N ASN A 158 -0.78 -0.81 18.98
CA ASN A 158 -1.83 0.21 18.83
C ASN A 158 -1.41 1.39 17.94
N LYS A 159 -0.09 1.63 17.81
CA LYS A 159 0.48 2.67 16.93
C LYS A 159 0.24 2.41 15.44
N LEU A 160 0.18 1.15 15.02
CA LEU A 160 -0.09 0.80 13.62
C LEU A 160 -1.54 1.16 13.24
N SER A 161 -2.49 0.87 14.13
CA SER A 161 -3.90 1.21 13.94
C SER A 161 -4.10 2.72 13.82
N LEU A 162 -3.43 3.52 14.67
CA LEU A 162 -3.49 4.98 14.59
C LEU A 162 -2.96 5.52 13.24
N SER A 163 -1.84 4.98 12.74
CA SER A 163 -1.29 5.36 11.43
C SER A 163 -2.28 5.11 10.30
N TRP A 164 -2.98 3.98 10.34
CA TRP A 164 -4.00 3.62 9.36
C TRP A 164 -5.22 4.54 9.44
N MET A 165 -5.65 4.93 10.65
CA MET A 165 -6.74 5.89 10.80
C MET A 165 -6.39 7.26 10.22
N CYS A 166 -5.17 7.76 10.48
CA CYS A 166 -4.69 9.02 9.90
C CYS A 166 -4.65 8.97 8.38
N PHE A 167 -4.23 7.84 7.81
CA PHE A 167 -4.21 7.61 6.37
C PHE A 167 -5.62 7.69 5.78
N MET A 168 -6.59 6.95 6.35
CA MET A 168 -7.99 6.96 5.89
C MET A 168 -8.63 8.34 6.00
N LEU A 169 -8.33 9.10 7.06
CA LEU A 169 -8.80 10.47 7.23
C LEU A 169 -8.24 11.41 6.15
N CYS A 170 -6.96 11.27 5.81
CA CYS A 170 -6.33 12.07 4.76
C CYS A 170 -6.91 11.75 3.39
N ASP A 171 -7.07 10.46 3.05
CA ASP A 171 -7.72 10.04 1.81
C ASP A 171 -9.15 10.57 1.71
N THR A 172 -9.91 10.50 2.81
CA THR A 172 -11.27 11.04 2.87
C THR A 172 -11.28 12.55 2.67
N THR A 173 -10.36 13.28 3.29
CA THR A 173 -10.26 14.74 3.15
C THR A 173 -9.95 15.13 1.69
N VAL A 174 -9.00 14.44 1.06
CA VAL A 174 -8.64 14.62 -0.35
C VAL A 174 -9.83 14.31 -1.26
N PHE A 175 -10.57 13.25 -0.96
CA PHE A 175 -11.76 12.85 -1.72
C PHE A 175 -12.91 13.86 -1.58
N VAL A 176 -13.16 14.36 -0.37
CA VAL A 176 -14.17 15.41 -0.14
C VAL A 176 -13.80 16.68 -0.88
N LEU A 177 -12.52 17.08 -0.87
CA LEU A 177 -12.05 18.23 -1.67
C LEU A 177 -12.35 18.01 -3.16
N LEU A 178 -12.04 16.83 -3.72
CA LEU A 178 -12.38 16.51 -5.11
C LEU A 178 -13.87 16.68 -5.40
N LEU A 179 -14.74 16.14 -4.53
CA LEU A 179 -16.19 16.19 -4.71
C LEU A 179 -16.73 17.63 -4.69
N VAL A 180 -16.29 18.43 -3.71
CA VAL A 180 -16.76 19.82 -3.55
C VAL A 180 -16.50 20.63 -4.81
N ARG A 181 -15.32 20.50 -5.44
CA ARG A 181 -15.03 21.26 -6.66
C ARG A 181 -15.78 20.74 -7.88
N THR A 182 -16.02 19.43 -7.97
CA THR A 182 -16.81 18.88 -9.09
C THR A 182 -18.29 19.28 -9.07
N GLN A 183 -18.84 19.67 -7.91
CA GLN A 183 -20.24 20.13 -7.82
C GLN A 183 -20.43 21.62 -8.17
N VAL A 184 -19.35 22.40 -8.16
CA VAL A 184 -19.39 23.86 -8.42
C VAL A 184 -19.14 24.17 -9.90
N LEU A 185 -18.72 23.18 -10.70
CA LEU A 185 -18.48 23.25 -12.14
C LEU A 185 -19.68 22.71 -12.91
#